data_AF-A0A0W1IBN2-F1
#
_entry.id   AF-A0A0W1IBN2-F1
#
_cell.length_a   1.000
_cell.length_b   1.000
_cell.length_c   1.000
_cell.angle_alpha   90.00
_cell.angle_beta   90.00
_cell.angle_gamma   90.00
#
_symmetry.space_group_name_H-M   'P 1'
#
loop_
_entity.id
_entity.type
_entity.pdbx_description
1 polymer ?
#
loop_
_entity_poly.entity_id
_entity_poly.type
_entity_poly.pdbx_seq_one_letter_code
_entity_poly.pdbx_strand_id
1 'polypeptide(L)'
;MSMFKSLLLAGAMVMTPAHAYAAPKEAPIAEAVDVAMPAESEAEPDSEQALADAKAKMQKEIDQAIALIEKIFEVDKLPPVDPAQLALAQQTTNALIPAGSIEKMLDNMYGKLFRAFMDQTSSMSDLMLSIKTGVDSEKIAALDATSKTAIADMFDPHRKEREDQINKVIKPLISEALGDLEPPMRDGLARAYARKFSAQQLGDLNAFLATPTGQAYGAEWMSLQADPEVMIAMVKAVPPLINKFIDRGPELEGQLKDLPKEKAMSDLTDAELAKLAKLMKVDVKTLKKNRDMWNDDMTTDATAVDAVDAAGDAADAAADAADAAAAAADAAGDYDEAYDRSNWSAADLQKVEDLEAEADKASSAAYDAEQEAVANARKRLKPST
;
A
#
# COMPACT_ATOMS: atom_id res chain seq x y z
N MET A 1 -0.69 -21.44 -8.88
CA MET A 1 -0.66 -20.06 -8.34
C MET A 1 0.08 -20.05 -7.02
N SER A 2 1.12 -19.22 -6.88
CA SER A 2 1.96 -19.15 -5.68
C SER A 2 1.28 -18.35 -4.57
N MET A 3 1.38 -18.80 -3.31
CA MET A 3 0.81 -18.20 -2.09
C MET A 3 1.06 -16.69 -1.95
N PHE A 4 2.11 -16.17 -2.61
CA PHE A 4 2.47 -14.75 -2.61
C PHE A 4 1.41 -13.84 -3.25
N LYS A 5 0.69 -14.31 -4.29
CA LYS A 5 -0.37 -13.51 -4.95
C LYS A 5 -1.64 -13.42 -4.08
N SER A 6 -1.94 -14.45 -3.29
CA SER A 6 -3.11 -14.47 -2.39
C SER A 6 -2.93 -13.58 -1.16
N LEU A 7 -1.69 -13.44 -0.67
CA LEU A 7 -1.37 -12.59 0.49
C LEU A 7 -1.43 -11.09 0.14
N LEU A 8 -1.06 -10.71 -1.08
CA LEU A 8 -1.16 -9.32 -1.58
C LEU A 8 -2.62 -8.88 -1.76
N LEU A 9 -3.49 -9.79 -2.22
CA LEU A 9 -4.91 -9.48 -2.41
C LEU A 9 -5.68 -9.34 -1.07
N ALA A 10 -5.27 -10.11 -0.06
CA ALA A 10 -5.84 -9.99 1.29
C ALA A 10 -5.34 -8.76 2.05
N GLY A 11 -4.10 -8.32 1.80
CA GLY A 11 -3.54 -7.09 2.38
C GLY A 11 -4.20 -5.80 1.88
N ALA A 12 -4.71 -5.79 0.64
CA ALA A 12 -5.35 -4.61 0.05
C ALA A 12 -6.80 -4.37 0.53
N MET A 13 -7.49 -5.37 1.08
CA MET A 13 -8.90 -5.23 1.51
C MET A 13 -9.11 -4.72 2.95
N VAL A 14 -8.04 -4.55 3.74
CA VAL A 14 -8.17 -4.13 5.16
C VAL A 14 -8.19 -2.60 5.33
N MET A 15 -7.86 -1.81 4.30
CA MET A 15 -7.68 -0.35 4.41
C MET A 15 -8.71 0.49 3.62
N THR A 16 -9.94 0.00 3.45
CA THR A 16 -11.04 0.83 2.91
C THR A 16 -12.32 0.64 3.73
N PRO A 17 -12.83 1.69 4.42
CA PRO A 17 -14.17 1.62 5.00
C PRO A 17 -15.19 1.44 3.87
N ALA A 18 -15.97 0.36 3.99
CA ALA A 18 -16.90 -0.13 2.98
C ALA A 18 -18.18 0.72 2.87
N HIS A 19 -18.08 2.03 2.60
CA HIS A 19 -19.23 2.87 2.26
C HIS A 19 -18.83 3.91 1.21
N ALA A 20 -18.97 3.58 -0.08
CA ALA A 20 -19.28 4.53 -1.17
C ALA A 20 -19.05 3.92 -2.56
N TYR A 21 -19.71 2.82 -2.92
CA TYR A 21 -19.82 2.45 -4.34
C TYR A 21 -21.16 1.78 -4.63
N ALA A 22 -22.16 2.59 -4.95
CA ALA A 22 -23.32 2.14 -5.71
C ALA A 22 -23.36 2.98 -7.00
N ALA A 23 -23.02 2.37 -8.13
CA ALA A 23 -23.38 2.84 -9.45
C ALA A 23 -24.40 1.84 -10.05
N PRO A 24 -25.40 2.31 -10.81
CA PRO A 24 -26.63 1.57 -11.09
C PRO A 24 -26.43 0.56 -12.23
N LYS A 25 -26.99 -0.64 -12.07
CA LYS A 25 -27.20 -1.59 -13.18
C LYS A 25 -28.71 -1.79 -13.41
N GLU A 26 -29.21 -1.29 -14.53
CA GLU A 26 -30.33 -1.89 -15.27
C GLU A 26 -29.80 -3.22 -15.88
N ALA A 27 -30.47 -4.37 -15.99
CA ALA A 27 -31.80 -4.95 -15.77
C ALA A 27 -31.59 -6.51 -15.74
N PRO A 28 -32.59 -7.43 -15.79
CA PRO A 28 -34.01 -7.39 -15.44
C PRO A 28 -34.43 -8.42 -14.35
N ILE A 29 -35.49 -8.06 -13.65
CA ILE A 29 -36.50 -8.83 -12.89
C ILE A 29 -36.53 -10.37 -13.09
N ALA A 30 -36.31 -11.13 -12.00
CA ALA A 30 -37.14 -12.29 -11.63
C ALA A 30 -36.85 -12.78 -10.18
N GLU A 31 -37.95 -12.85 -9.41
CA GLU A 31 -38.19 -13.56 -8.14
C GLU A 31 -37.42 -13.18 -6.87
N ALA A 32 -38.16 -12.42 -6.04
CA ALA A 32 -37.94 -12.20 -4.63
C ALA A 32 -37.88 -13.52 -3.84
N VAL A 33 -36.86 -13.66 -3.01
CA VAL A 33 -36.95 -14.44 -1.78
C VAL A 33 -37.07 -13.43 -0.64
N ASP A 34 -38.28 -13.31 -0.12
CA ASP A 34 -38.60 -12.62 1.13
C ASP A 34 -37.72 -13.17 2.26
N VAL A 35 -36.69 -12.40 2.64
CA VAL A 35 -36.20 -12.40 4.02
C VAL A 35 -36.84 -11.19 4.66
N ALA A 36 -37.91 -11.44 5.41
CA ALA A 36 -38.63 -10.44 6.18
C ALA A 36 -37.64 -9.62 7.02
N MET A 37 -37.39 -8.38 6.58
CA MET A 37 -36.87 -7.34 7.45
C MET A 37 -38.02 -6.96 8.40
N PRO A 38 -37.78 -6.84 9.72
CA PRO A 38 -38.77 -6.20 10.57
C PRO A 38 -38.97 -4.79 10.05
N ALA A 39 -40.24 -4.41 9.90
CA ALA A 39 -40.63 -3.08 9.47
C ALA A 39 -40.19 -2.04 10.52
N GLU A 40 -38.98 -1.52 10.36
CA GLU A 40 -38.55 -0.29 11.02
C GLU A 40 -38.92 0.86 10.09
N SER A 41 -40.06 1.46 10.40
CA SER A 41 -40.37 2.89 10.26
C SER A 41 -39.27 3.70 9.56
N GLU A 42 -39.60 4.22 8.37
CA GLU A 42 -38.93 5.35 7.74
C GLU A 42 -38.95 6.56 8.69
N ALA A 43 -37.97 6.62 9.57
CA ALA A 43 -37.43 7.86 10.10
C ALA A 43 -35.99 7.88 9.61
N GLU A 44 -35.59 8.95 8.93
CA GLU A 44 -34.17 9.23 8.71
C GLU A 44 -33.46 9.00 10.05
N PRO A 45 -32.42 8.15 10.12
CA PRO A 45 -31.74 7.92 11.38
C PRO A 45 -31.27 9.28 11.87
N ASP A 46 -31.75 9.67 13.05
CA ASP A 46 -31.28 10.87 13.73
C ASP A 46 -29.75 10.76 13.79
N SER A 47 -29.09 11.60 13.00
CA SER A 47 -27.68 11.47 12.62
C SER A 47 -26.75 11.38 13.84
N GLU A 48 -27.19 11.88 14.98
CA GLU A 48 -26.48 11.84 16.25
C GLU A 48 -26.47 10.43 16.88
N GLN A 49 -27.57 9.70 16.81
CA GLN A 49 -27.68 8.37 17.43
C GLN A 49 -26.94 7.31 16.61
N ALA A 50 -27.01 7.39 15.28
CA ALA A 50 -26.21 6.55 14.39
C ALA A 50 -24.69 6.82 14.55
N LEU A 51 -24.29 8.09 14.74
CA LEU A 51 -22.90 8.44 15.02
C LEU A 51 -22.44 7.92 16.38
N ALA A 52 -23.28 8.03 17.41
CA ALA A 52 -22.99 7.51 18.74
C ALA A 52 -22.79 5.99 18.73
N ASP A 53 -23.65 5.25 18.03
CA ASP A 53 -23.55 3.80 17.88
C ASP A 53 -22.32 3.38 17.07
N ALA A 54 -22.00 4.10 15.99
CA ALA A 54 -20.77 3.88 15.22
C ALA A 54 -19.52 4.11 16.07
N LYS A 55 -19.48 5.19 16.87
CA LYS A 55 -18.38 5.49 17.80
C LYS A 55 -18.25 4.42 18.87
N ALA A 56 -19.36 3.95 19.44
CA ALA A 56 -19.36 2.90 20.44
C ALA A 56 -18.84 1.57 19.88
N LYS A 57 -19.23 1.21 18.65
CA LYS A 57 -18.71 0.03 17.95
C LYS A 57 -17.21 0.16 17.70
N MET A 58 -16.77 1.29 17.16
CA MET A 58 -15.35 1.55 16.90
C MET A 58 -14.52 1.49 18.19
N GLN A 59 -15.02 2.08 19.28
CA GLN A 59 -14.33 2.01 20.59
C GLN A 59 -14.17 0.57 21.07
N LYS A 60 -15.22 -0.25 20.93
CA LYS A 60 -15.15 -1.67 21.32
C LYS A 60 -14.11 -2.44 20.50
N GLU A 61 -14.00 -2.15 19.20
CA GLU A 61 -12.99 -2.77 18.34
C GLU A 61 -11.58 -2.30 18.71
N ILE A 62 -11.40 -1.01 19.01
CA ILE A 62 -10.15 -0.45 19.53
C ILE A 62 -9.75 -1.12 20.86
N ASP A 63 -10.67 -1.25 21.81
CA ASP A 63 -10.40 -1.87 23.11
C ASP A 63 -9.99 -3.34 22.96
N GLN A 64 -10.61 -4.06 22.01
CA GLN A 64 -10.23 -5.44 21.68
C GLN A 64 -8.84 -5.52 21.05
N ALA A 65 -8.50 -4.58 20.15
CA ALA A 65 -7.17 -4.49 19.56
C ALA A 65 -6.11 -4.15 20.62
N ILE A 66 -6.39 -3.21 21.53
CA ILE A 66 -5.52 -2.88 22.65
C ILE A 66 -5.28 -4.12 23.52
N ALA A 67 -6.34 -4.84 23.93
CA ALA A 67 -6.20 -6.03 24.74
C ALA A 67 -5.39 -7.14 24.04
N LEU A 68 -5.51 -7.27 22.73
CA LEU A 68 -4.69 -8.19 21.94
C LEU A 68 -3.21 -7.76 21.95
N ILE A 69 -2.93 -6.49 21.72
CA ILE A 69 -1.56 -5.92 21.72
C ILE A 69 -0.94 -6.08 23.11
N GLU A 70 -1.65 -5.71 24.18
CA GLU A 70 -1.18 -5.88 25.57
C GLU A 70 -0.82 -7.32 25.87
N LYS A 71 -1.61 -8.28 25.36
CA LYS A 71 -1.33 -9.72 25.49
C LYS A 71 -0.12 -10.16 24.68
N ILE A 72 0.07 -9.64 23.46
CA ILE A 72 1.22 -9.98 22.61
C ILE A 72 2.52 -9.47 23.24
N PHE A 73 2.51 -8.24 23.75
CA PHE A 73 3.68 -7.60 24.35
C PHE A 73 3.85 -7.86 25.85
N GLU A 74 2.90 -8.59 26.47
CA GLU A 74 2.87 -8.94 27.89
C GLU A 74 3.16 -7.72 28.79
N VAL A 75 2.55 -6.57 28.46
CA VAL A 75 2.85 -5.27 29.10
C VAL A 75 2.57 -5.30 30.61
N ASP A 76 1.55 -6.08 31.00
CA ASP A 76 1.13 -6.36 32.37
C ASP A 76 2.17 -7.15 33.18
N LYS A 77 3.02 -7.92 32.51
CA LYS A 77 4.09 -8.71 33.14
C LYS A 77 5.42 -7.96 33.24
N LEU A 78 5.51 -6.77 32.64
CA LEU A 78 6.75 -6.02 32.67
C LEU A 78 7.07 -5.57 34.10
N PRO A 79 8.35 -5.59 34.52
CA PRO A 79 8.74 -5.24 35.88
C PRO A 79 8.21 -3.86 36.30
N PRO A 80 7.80 -3.69 37.58
CA PRO A 80 7.42 -2.39 38.10
C PRO A 80 8.62 -1.44 38.02
N VAL A 81 8.32 -0.17 37.81
CA VAL A 81 9.33 0.90 37.70
C VAL A 81 9.35 1.69 38.98
N ASP A 82 10.52 1.91 39.56
CA ASP A 82 10.70 2.79 40.72
C ASP A 82 10.28 4.23 40.36
N PRO A 83 9.38 4.87 41.13
CA PRO A 83 8.94 6.25 40.85
C PRO A 83 10.08 7.27 40.73
N ALA A 84 11.15 7.14 41.52
CA ALA A 84 12.29 8.06 41.43
C ALA A 84 13.05 7.89 40.10
N GLN A 85 13.24 6.65 39.66
CA GLN A 85 13.85 6.34 38.37
C GLN A 85 12.97 6.75 37.19
N LEU A 86 11.64 6.60 37.33
CA LEU A 86 10.68 7.08 36.33
C LEU A 86 10.77 8.59 36.14
N ALA A 87 10.88 9.37 37.22
CA ALA A 87 11.00 10.82 37.14
C ALA A 87 12.26 11.26 36.35
N LEU A 88 13.40 10.59 36.59
CA LEU A 88 14.63 10.84 35.82
C LEU A 88 14.47 10.49 34.34
N ALA A 89 13.81 9.37 34.04
CA ALA A 89 13.55 8.95 32.67
C ALA A 89 12.56 9.88 31.94
N GLN A 90 11.54 10.38 32.64
CA GLN A 90 10.61 11.37 32.09
C GLN A 90 11.34 12.66 31.71
N GLN A 91 12.30 13.10 32.53
CA GLN A 91 13.15 14.24 32.15
C GLN A 91 13.93 13.97 30.86
N THR A 92 14.51 12.77 30.72
CA THR A 92 15.24 12.37 29.51
C THR A 92 14.33 12.34 28.29
N THR A 93 13.18 11.69 28.38
CA THR A 93 12.29 11.52 27.22
C THR A 93 11.58 12.82 26.83
N ASN A 94 11.28 13.70 27.78
CA ASN A 94 10.78 15.05 27.48
C ASN A 94 11.82 15.90 26.70
N ALA A 95 13.11 15.67 26.93
CA ALA A 95 14.17 16.36 26.20
C ALA A 95 14.44 15.74 24.81
N LEU A 96 14.23 14.42 24.65
CA LEU A 96 14.35 13.72 23.36
C LEU A 96 13.12 13.89 22.46
N ILE A 97 11.95 14.13 23.06
CA ILE A 97 10.70 14.35 22.35
C ILE A 97 10.05 15.63 22.88
N PRO A 98 10.60 16.82 22.55
CA PRO A 98 9.92 18.08 22.83
C PRO A 98 8.50 18.12 22.24
N ALA A 99 7.67 19.02 22.76
CA ALA A 99 6.35 19.25 22.18
C ALA A 99 6.45 19.66 20.69
N GLY A 100 5.61 19.08 19.84
CA GLY A 100 5.62 19.28 18.39
C GLY A 100 6.71 18.49 17.64
N SER A 101 7.41 17.56 18.30
CA SER A 101 8.43 16.73 17.64
C SER A 101 7.85 15.82 16.58
N ILE A 102 6.65 15.26 16.79
CA ILE A 102 6.01 14.40 15.79
C ILE A 102 5.55 15.25 14.61
N GLU A 103 4.93 16.40 14.87
CA GLU A 103 4.53 17.33 13.82
C GLU A 103 5.74 17.78 12.99
N LYS A 104 6.83 18.18 13.64
CA LYS A 104 8.09 18.56 12.96
C LYS A 104 8.67 17.39 12.14
N MET A 105 8.67 16.18 12.70
CA MET A 105 9.13 14.99 11.97
C MET A 105 8.29 14.76 10.71
N LEU A 106 6.96 14.86 10.81
CA LEU A 106 6.05 14.72 9.68
C LEU A 106 6.23 15.85 8.67
N ASP A 107 6.36 17.10 9.11
CA ASP A 107 6.64 18.23 8.23
C ASP A 107 7.99 18.09 7.51
N ASN A 108 9.00 17.53 8.15
CA ASN A 108 10.31 17.29 7.53
C ASN A 108 10.29 16.11 6.54
N MET A 109 9.64 15.00 6.91
CA MET A 109 9.52 13.79 6.10
C MET A 109 8.58 13.99 4.91
N TYR A 110 7.41 14.56 5.18
CA TYR A 110 6.33 14.71 4.21
C TYR A 110 6.33 16.10 3.57
N GLY A 111 6.80 17.17 4.20
CA GLY A 111 6.62 18.53 3.65
C GLY A 111 7.11 18.72 2.20
N LYS A 112 8.20 18.06 1.79
CA LYS A 112 8.64 18.04 0.38
C LYS A 112 8.12 16.85 -0.40
N LEU A 113 8.18 15.64 0.16
CA LEU A 113 7.76 14.41 -0.51
C LEU A 113 6.24 14.33 -0.72
N PHE A 114 5.45 14.69 0.28
CA PHE A 114 4.00 14.84 0.19
C PHE A 114 3.60 16.00 -0.71
N ARG A 115 4.35 17.12 -0.77
CA ARG A 115 4.08 18.13 -1.80
C ARG A 115 4.34 17.60 -3.20
N ALA A 116 5.47 16.93 -3.44
CA ALA A 116 5.74 16.30 -4.73
C ALA A 116 4.69 15.24 -5.09
N PHE A 117 4.30 14.40 -4.13
CA PHE A 117 3.27 13.38 -4.31
C PHE A 117 1.88 13.99 -4.52
N MET A 118 1.49 15.00 -3.73
CA MET A 118 0.22 15.71 -3.88
C MET A 118 0.19 16.54 -5.16
N ASP A 119 1.28 17.17 -5.59
CA ASP A 119 1.35 17.83 -6.89
C ASP A 119 1.16 16.81 -8.03
N GLN A 120 1.65 15.58 -7.83
CA GLN A 120 1.47 14.46 -8.76
C GLN A 120 0.09 13.76 -8.66
N THR A 121 -0.66 13.93 -7.56
CA THR A 121 -1.94 13.23 -7.30
C THR A 121 -3.17 14.14 -7.09
N SER A 122 -2.99 15.45 -6.91
CA SER A 122 -4.05 16.46 -6.74
C SER A 122 -4.73 16.84 -8.06
N SER A 123 -4.05 16.62 -9.19
CA SER A 123 -4.75 16.31 -10.44
C SER A 123 -5.28 14.89 -10.31
N MET A 124 -6.61 14.69 -10.34
CA MET A 124 -7.25 13.36 -10.33
C MET A 124 -6.36 12.35 -11.04
N SER A 125 -5.77 11.42 -10.27
CA SER A 125 -4.74 10.54 -10.79
C SER A 125 -5.24 9.82 -12.04
N ASP A 126 -4.36 9.48 -12.98
CA ASP A 126 -4.75 8.82 -14.23
C ASP A 126 -5.59 7.56 -13.96
N LEU A 127 -5.32 6.88 -12.84
CA LEU A 127 -6.11 5.77 -12.29
C LEU A 127 -7.53 6.20 -11.87
N MET A 128 -7.68 7.30 -11.12
CA MET A 128 -8.99 7.78 -10.68
C MET A 128 -9.84 8.30 -11.86
N LEU A 129 -9.18 8.93 -12.85
CA LEU A 129 -9.82 9.31 -14.11
C LEU A 129 -10.23 8.07 -14.90
N SER A 130 -9.41 7.03 -14.95
CA SER A 130 -9.74 5.77 -15.61
C SER A 130 -10.97 5.12 -14.98
N ILE A 131 -11.01 5.02 -13.64
CA ILE A 131 -12.17 4.48 -12.92
C ILE A 131 -13.44 5.28 -13.19
N LYS A 132 -13.36 6.61 -13.24
CA LYS A 132 -14.53 7.48 -13.45
C LYS A 132 -14.99 7.58 -14.89
N THR A 133 -14.08 7.55 -15.85
CA THR A 133 -14.36 7.77 -17.28
C THR A 133 -14.45 6.47 -18.06
N GLY A 134 -13.96 5.36 -17.51
CA GLY A 134 -13.80 4.08 -18.20
C GLY A 134 -12.71 4.09 -19.28
N VAL A 135 -11.91 5.16 -19.36
CA VAL A 135 -10.80 5.28 -20.32
C VAL A 135 -9.55 4.67 -19.71
N ASP A 136 -8.79 3.93 -20.51
CA ASP A 136 -7.55 3.31 -20.07
C ASP A 136 -6.55 4.31 -19.47
N SER A 137 -5.84 3.91 -18.41
CA SER A 137 -4.91 4.78 -17.68
C SER A 137 -3.73 5.24 -18.55
N GLU A 138 -3.27 4.42 -19.50
CA GLU A 138 -2.18 4.78 -20.41
C GLU A 138 -2.61 5.89 -21.39
N LYS A 139 -3.86 5.84 -21.85
CA LYS A 139 -4.43 6.87 -22.74
C LYS A 139 -4.63 8.18 -22.01
N ILE A 140 -4.98 8.13 -20.72
CA ILE A 140 -5.07 9.31 -19.87
C ILE A 140 -3.68 9.85 -19.58
N ALA A 141 -2.69 8.97 -19.32
CA ALA A 141 -1.30 9.34 -19.08
C ALA A 141 -0.70 10.16 -20.22
N ALA A 142 -1.01 9.78 -21.47
CA ALA A 142 -0.56 10.46 -22.69
C ALA A 142 -1.18 11.85 -22.95
N LEU A 143 -2.19 12.27 -22.17
CA LEU A 143 -2.77 13.61 -22.30
C LEU A 143 -1.82 14.68 -21.78
N ASP A 144 -1.84 15.86 -22.40
CA ASP A 144 -1.08 17.01 -21.92
C ASP A 144 -1.66 17.58 -20.61
N ALA A 145 -0.82 18.28 -19.85
CA ALA A 145 -1.17 18.85 -18.56
C ALA A 145 -2.36 19.83 -18.61
N THR A 146 -2.56 20.52 -19.73
CA THR A 146 -3.68 21.45 -19.92
C THR A 146 -4.99 20.68 -20.02
N SER A 147 -5.00 19.62 -20.83
CA SER A 147 -6.16 18.73 -20.99
C SER A 147 -6.52 18.05 -19.66
N LYS A 148 -5.53 17.51 -18.94
CA LYS A 148 -5.75 16.90 -17.61
C LYS A 148 -6.33 17.90 -16.60
N THR A 149 -5.82 19.13 -16.60
CA THR A 149 -6.34 20.21 -15.73
C THR A 149 -7.78 20.56 -16.09
N ALA A 150 -8.10 20.72 -17.37
CA ALA A 150 -9.45 21.02 -17.81
C ALA A 150 -10.46 19.90 -17.48
N ILE A 151 -10.06 18.63 -17.62
CA ILE A 151 -10.87 17.48 -17.23
C ILE A 151 -11.09 17.49 -15.71
N ALA A 152 -10.04 17.73 -14.92
CA ALA A 152 -10.18 17.84 -13.48
C ALA A 152 -11.11 19.01 -13.09
N ASP A 153 -11.07 20.14 -13.80
CA ASP A 153 -11.93 21.32 -13.53
C ASP A 153 -13.40 21.01 -13.85
N MET A 154 -13.66 20.15 -14.84
CA MET A 154 -15.01 19.66 -15.12
C MET A 154 -15.57 18.79 -13.99
N PHE A 155 -14.75 17.95 -13.38
CA PHE A 155 -15.19 17.07 -12.28
C PHE A 155 -15.26 17.78 -10.92
N ASP A 156 -14.44 18.82 -10.73
CA ASP A 156 -14.46 19.65 -9.52
C ASP A 156 -14.18 21.12 -9.84
N PRO A 157 -15.21 21.90 -10.20
CA PRO A 157 -15.08 23.32 -10.49
C PRO A 157 -14.59 24.16 -9.29
N HIS A 158 -14.79 23.65 -8.07
CA HIS A 158 -14.41 24.31 -6.81
C HIS A 158 -13.18 23.67 -6.16
N ARG A 159 -12.36 22.92 -6.92
CA ARG A 159 -11.23 22.16 -6.38
C ARG A 159 -10.31 22.99 -5.51
N LYS A 160 -9.91 24.18 -5.98
CA LYS A 160 -9.04 25.09 -5.22
C LYS A 160 -9.68 25.55 -3.92
N GLU A 161 -10.97 25.91 -3.95
CA GLU A 161 -11.70 26.32 -2.74
C GLU A 161 -11.83 25.15 -1.75
N ARG A 162 -11.98 23.92 -2.26
CA ARG A 162 -12.02 22.70 -1.45
C ARG A 162 -10.65 22.36 -0.86
N GLU A 163 -9.58 22.47 -1.64
CA GLU A 163 -8.19 22.32 -1.18
C GLU A 163 -7.87 23.33 -0.08
N ASP A 164 -8.25 24.59 -0.28
CA ASP A 164 -8.08 25.65 0.73
C ASP A 164 -8.88 25.36 2.00
N GLN A 165 -10.12 24.87 1.88
CA GLN A 165 -10.92 24.49 3.04
C GLN A 165 -10.37 23.25 3.75
N ILE A 166 -9.93 22.24 3.02
CA ILE A 166 -9.26 21.05 3.57
C ILE A 166 -8.02 21.48 4.34
N ASN A 167 -7.17 22.32 3.77
CA ASN A 167 -5.98 22.83 4.44
C ASN A 167 -6.33 23.64 5.70
N LYS A 168 -7.41 24.41 5.68
CA LYS A 168 -7.86 25.22 6.82
C LYS A 168 -8.47 24.40 7.95
N VAL A 169 -9.13 23.28 7.65
CA VAL A 169 -9.88 22.47 8.63
C VAL A 169 -9.09 21.24 9.06
N ILE A 170 -8.54 20.49 8.12
CA ILE A 170 -7.89 19.20 8.38
C ILE A 170 -6.50 19.40 8.97
N LYS A 171 -5.71 20.38 8.49
CA LYS A 171 -4.35 20.59 9.00
C LYS A 171 -4.32 20.87 10.51
N PRO A 172 -5.14 21.78 11.07
CA PRO A 172 -5.16 21.98 12.52
C PRO A 172 -5.61 20.74 13.30
N LEU A 173 -6.58 19.99 12.79
CA LEU A 173 -7.03 18.73 13.42
C LEU A 173 -5.93 17.67 13.45
N ILE A 174 -5.13 17.58 12.38
CA ILE A 174 -3.95 16.71 12.34
C ILE A 174 -2.93 17.18 13.38
N SER A 175 -2.57 18.46 13.40
CA SER A 175 -1.63 19.00 14.39
C SER A 175 -2.09 18.77 15.83
N GLU A 176 -3.39 18.94 16.12
CA GLU A 176 -3.99 18.64 17.43
C GLU A 176 -3.85 17.16 17.77
N ALA A 177 -4.25 16.25 16.87
CA ALA A 177 -4.15 14.80 17.09
C ALA A 177 -2.71 14.34 17.29
N LEU A 178 -1.75 14.94 16.58
CA LEU A 178 -0.32 14.65 16.75
C LEU A 178 0.20 15.16 18.10
N GLY A 179 -0.24 16.35 18.52
CA GLY A 179 0.04 16.88 19.85
C GLY A 179 -0.49 15.98 20.96
N ASP A 180 -1.67 15.40 20.79
CA ASP A 180 -2.29 14.47 21.74
C ASP A 180 -1.59 13.11 21.80
N LEU A 181 -0.91 12.70 20.73
CA LEU A 181 -0.13 11.46 20.67
C LEU A 181 1.19 11.55 21.43
N GLU A 182 1.79 12.75 21.54
CA GLU A 182 3.11 12.94 22.13
C GLU A 182 3.18 12.60 23.63
N PRO A 183 2.24 13.01 24.50
CA PRO A 183 2.27 12.64 25.92
C PRO A 183 2.26 11.13 26.19
N PRO A 184 1.31 10.32 25.67
CA PRO A 184 1.30 8.89 25.95
C PRO A 184 2.52 8.17 25.37
N MET A 185 3.04 8.62 24.22
CA MET A 185 4.28 8.10 23.65
C MET A 185 5.48 8.39 24.57
N ARG A 186 5.60 9.62 25.09
CA ARG A 186 6.65 9.99 26.05
C ARG A 186 6.56 9.19 27.34
N ASP A 187 5.36 8.95 27.86
CA ASP A 187 5.15 8.16 29.06
C ASP A 187 5.54 6.68 28.87
N GLY A 188 5.16 6.10 27.73
CA GLY A 188 5.59 4.75 27.35
C GLY A 188 7.11 4.64 27.25
N LEU A 189 7.75 5.60 26.58
CA LEU A 189 9.20 5.65 26.45
C LEU A 189 9.91 5.88 27.79
N ALA A 190 9.36 6.72 28.67
CA ALA A 190 9.93 6.97 29.99
C ALA A 190 9.96 5.71 30.84
N ARG A 191 8.88 4.91 30.82
CA ARG A 191 8.84 3.61 31.50
C ARG A 191 9.86 2.63 30.92
N ALA A 192 10.05 2.62 29.60
CA ALA A 192 11.08 1.80 28.96
C ALA A 192 12.49 2.22 29.37
N TYR A 193 12.79 3.53 29.35
CA TYR A 193 14.07 4.08 29.76
C TYR A 193 14.37 3.79 31.23
N ALA A 194 13.39 3.97 32.11
CA ALA A 194 13.56 3.70 33.53
C ALA A 194 13.86 2.21 33.83
N ARG A 195 13.37 1.28 33.00
CA ARG A 195 13.73 -0.16 33.13
C ARG A 195 15.10 -0.49 32.55
N LYS A 196 15.57 0.26 31.55
CA LYS A 196 16.78 -0.04 30.79
C LYS A 196 18.03 0.64 31.33
N PHE A 197 17.89 1.83 31.91
CA PHE A 197 19.01 2.65 32.37
C PHE A 197 18.94 2.89 33.87
N SER A 198 20.08 2.77 34.53
CA SER A 198 20.22 3.12 35.95
C SER A 198 20.01 4.62 36.21
N ALA A 199 19.74 4.99 37.46
CA ALA A 199 19.60 6.39 37.87
C ALA A 199 20.84 7.24 37.50
N GLN A 200 22.05 6.69 37.64
CA GLN A 200 23.28 7.40 37.25
C GLN A 200 23.31 7.67 35.75
N GLN A 201 23.03 6.66 34.91
CA GLN A 201 23.03 6.82 33.47
C GLN A 201 21.96 7.81 32.99
N LEU A 202 20.77 7.79 33.59
CA LEU A 202 19.72 8.78 33.30
C LEU A 202 20.16 10.19 33.74
N GLY A 203 20.84 10.31 34.88
CA GLY A 203 21.45 11.57 35.33
C GLY A 203 22.48 12.12 34.34
N ASP A 204 23.37 11.26 33.84
CA ASP A 204 24.40 11.63 32.85
C ASP A 204 23.76 12.05 31.52
N LEU A 205 22.74 11.32 31.06
CA LEU A 205 21.95 11.69 29.87
C LEU A 205 21.27 13.04 30.04
N ASN A 206 20.63 13.26 31.19
CA ASN A 206 19.97 14.53 31.49
C ASN A 206 20.95 15.70 31.55
N ALA A 207 22.15 15.48 32.11
CA ALA A 207 23.21 16.49 32.13
C ALA A 207 23.69 16.82 30.71
N PHE A 208 23.87 15.81 29.84
CA PHE A 208 24.21 16.03 28.44
C PHE A 208 23.10 16.79 27.71
N LEU A 209 21.84 16.33 27.81
CA LEU A 209 20.68 16.94 27.15
C LEU A 209 20.39 18.37 27.62
N ALA A 210 20.88 18.76 28.80
CA ALA A 210 20.81 20.14 29.28
C ALA A 210 21.85 21.08 28.64
N THR A 211 22.88 20.55 27.98
CA THR A 211 23.86 21.36 27.23
C THR A 211 23.24 21.89 25.93
N PRO A 212 23.75 23.00 25.34
CA PRO A 212 23.27 23.48 24.05
C PRO A 212 23.31 22.41 22.94
N THR A 213 24.38 21.61 22.90
CA THR A 213 24.52 20.49 21.94
C THR A 213 23.50 19.39 22.23
N GLY A 214 23.28 19.06 23.50
CA GLY A 214 22.29 18.05 23.87
C GLY A 214 20.86 18.47 23.58
N GLN A 215 20.52 19.75 23.76
CA GLN A 215 19.22 20.30 23.37
C GLN A 215 19.01 20.23 21.85
N ALA A 216 20.04 20.60 21.06
CA ALA A 216 19.98 20.48 19.61
C ALA A 216 19.82 19.01 19.17
N TYR A 217 20.58 18.09 19.80
CA TYR A 217 20.44 16.65 19.55
C TYR A 217 19.03 16.15 19.88
N GLY A 218 18.48 16.49 21.05
CA GLY A 218 17.14 16.07 21.46
C GLY A 218 16.04 16.59 20.51
N ALA A 219 16.14 17.84 20.06
CA ALA A 219 15.19 18.43 19.12
C ALA A 219 15.22 17.84 17.70
N GLU A 220 16.30 17.16 17.33
CA GLU A 220 16.44 16.46 16.04
C GLU A 220 16.29 14.94 16.17
N TRP A 221 16.39 14.37 17.38
CA TRP A 221 16.48 12.93 17.62
C TRP A 221 15.36 12.14 16.93
N MET A 222 14.11 12.61 17.02
CA MET A 222 12.97 11.97 16.38
C MET A 222 12.99 12.15 14.85
N SER A 223 13.32 13.36 14.38
CA SER A 223 13.35 13.67 12.95
C SER A 223 14.45 12.89 12.20
N LEU A 224 15.60 12.66 12.84
CA LEU A 224 16.71 11.89 12.26
C LEU A 224 16.35 10.42 11.99
N GLN A 225 15.37 9.85 12.71
CA GLN A 225 14.91 8.48 12.45
C GLN A 225 14.06 8.39 11.17
N ALA A 226 13.41 9.50 10.80
CA ALA A 226 12.62 9.64 9.58
C ALA A 226 13.38 10.41 8.50
N ASP A 227 14.72 10.48 8.61
CA ASP A 227 15.54 11.20 7.65
C ASP A 227 15.38 10.59 6.23
N PRO A 228 15.18 11.42 5.19
CA PRO A 228 14.99 10.93 3.83
C PRO A 228 16.14 10.06 3.30
N GLU A 229 17.39 10.34 3.70
CA GLU A 229 18.54 9.54 3.29
C GLU A 229 18.52 8.15 3.96
N VAL A 230 18.08 8.09 5.23
CA VAL A 230 17.88 6.82 5.94
C VAL A 230 16.76 6.02 5.29
N MET A 231 15.65 6.67 4.95
CA MET A 231 14.51 6.00 4.34
C MET A 231 14.81 5.49 2.93
N ILE A 232 15.46 6.30 2.07
CA ILE A 232 15.80 5.85 0.72
C ILE A 232 16.83 4.72 0.73
N ALA A 233 17.76 4.73 1.68
CA ALA A 233 18.69 3.62 1.88
C ALA A 233 17.94 2.33 2.25
N MET A 234 16.91 2.42 3.10
CA MET A 234 16.05 1.28 3.45
C MET A 234 15.27 0.77 2.24
N VAL A 235 14.67 1.66 1.44
CA VAL A 235 13.95 1.29 0.20
C VAL A 235 14.88 0.60 -0.78
N LYS A 236 16.09 1.14 -0.99
CA LYS A 236 17.12 0.53 -1.85
C LYS A 236 17.60 -0.83 -1.35
N ALA A 237 17.42 -1.14 -0.06
CA ALA A 237 17.75 -2.44 0.51
C ALA A 237 16.68 -3.52 0.25
N VAL A 238 15.46 -3.13 -0.17
CA VAL A 238 14.35 -4.09 -0.39
C VAL A 238 14.59 -4.99 -1.61
N PRO A 239 14.95 -4.52 -2.81
CA PRO A 239 15.13 -5.41 -3.97
C PRO A 239 16.20 -6.49 -3.74
N PRO A 240 17.39 -6.20 -3.18
CA PRO A 240 18.36 -7.24 -2.83
C PRO A 240 17.86 -8.27 -1.81
N LEU A 241 16.97 -7.86 -0.89
CA LEU A 241 16.35 -8.78 0.06
C LEU A 241 15.39 -9.73 -0.66
N ILE A 242 14.54 -9.21 -1.56
CA ILE A 242 13.63 -10.02 -2.37
C ILE A 242 14.41 -11.03 -3.22
N ASN A 243 15.49 -10.58 -3.88
CA ASN A 243 16.34 -11.47 -4.68
C ASN A 243 16.92 -12.61 -3.83
N LYS A 244 17.37 -12.32 -2.60
CA LYS A 244 17.82 -13.38 -1.69
C LYS A 244 16.71 -14.39 -1.34
N PHE A 245 15.47 -13.96 -1.18
CA PHE A 245 14.36 -14.90 -0.95
C PHE A 245 14.05 -15.75 -2.19
N ILE A 246 14.12 -15.17 -3.38
CA ILE A 246 13.93 -15.87 -4.66
C ILE A 246 15.05 -16.90 -4.87
N ASP A 247 16.31 -16.49 -4.69
CA ASP A 247 17.49 -17.36 -4.85
C ASP A 247 17.49 -18.55 -3.89
N ARG A 248 16.94 -18.35 -2.69
CA ARG A 248 16.81 -19.39 -1.65
C ARG A 248 15.51 -20.18 -1.78
N GLY A 249 14.61 -19.80 -2.70
CA GLY A 249 13.35 -20.48 -2.97
C GLY A 249 13.49 -22.00 -3.15
N PRO A 250 14.42 -22.50 -3.98
CA PRO A 250 14.61 -23.94 -4.17
C PRO A 250 15.04 -24.70 -2.90
N GLU A 251 15.85 -24.08 -2.03
CA GLU A 251 16.27 -24.64 -0.75
C GLU A 251 15.11 -24.65 0.26
N LEU A 252 14.35 -23.55 0.32
CA LEU A 252 13.17 -23.43 1.16
C LEU A 252 12.08 -24.42 0.73
N GLU A 253 11.82 -24.56 -0.57
CA GLU A 253 10.92 -25.58 -1.11
C GLU A 253 11.39 -26.99 -0.77
N GLY A 254 12.70 -27.24 -0.83
CA GLY A 254 13.30 -28.51 -0.39
C GLY A 254 12.97 -28.84 1.07
N GLN A 255 13.09 -27.85 1.96
CA GLN A 255 12.82 -28.00 3.40
C GLN A 255 11.33 -28.05 3.73
N LEU A 256 10.48 -27.40 2.94
CA LEU A 256 9.03 -27.37 3.13
C LEU A 256 8.30 -28.55 2.47
N LYS A 257 8.95 -29.27 1.54
CA LYS A 257 8.40 -30.50 0.92
C LYS A 257 8.12 -31.63 1.92
N ASP A 258 8.82 -31.64 3.05
CA ASP A 258 8.60 -32.61 4.13
C ASP A 258 7.41 -32.25 5.03
N LEU A 259 6.90 -31.02 4.94
CA LEU A 259 5.66 -30.64 5.61
C LEU A 259 4.46 -31.07 4.76
N PRO A 260 3.43 -31.71 5.36
CA PRO A 260 2.20 -31.99 4.65
C PRO A 260 1.62 -30.68 4.12
N LYS A 261 1.15 -30.67 2.87
CA LYS A 261 0.48 -29.51 2.27
C LYS A 261 -0.58 -28.98 3.25
N GLU A 262 -0.60 -27.66 3.44
CA GLU A 262 -1.67 -27.03 4.20
C GLU A 262 -3.00 -27.44 3.60
N LYS A 263 -3.91 -27.94 4.44
CA LYS A 263 -5.24 -28.34 3.99
C LYS A 263 -5.95 -27.09 3.46
N ALA A 264 -6.27 -27.08 2.18
CA ALA A 264 -7.15 -26.07 1.61
C ALA A 264 -8.60 -26.29 2.09
N MET A 265 -9.46 -25.28 1.96
CA MET A 265 -10.89 -25.41 2.28
C MET A 265 -11.57 -26.56 1.50
N SER A 266 -11.08 -26.84 0.29
CA SER A 266 -11.49 -27.97 -0.57
C SER A 266 -11.13 -29.34 0.01
N ASP A 267 -10.09 -29.43 0.84
CA ASP A 267 -9.60 -30.67 1.45
C ASP A 267 -10.33 -31.00 2.76
N LEU A 268 -11.17 -30.08 3.26
CA LEU A 268 -11.96 -30.28 4.46
C LEU A 268 -13.22 -31.09 4.15
N THR A 269 -13.34 -32.24 4.82
CA THR A 269 -14.55 -33.04 4.78
C THR A 269 -15.74 -32.27 5.36
N ASP A 270 -16.96 -32.66 4.99
CA ASP A 270 -18.18 -32.10 5.58
C ASP A 270 -18.22 -32.16 7.11
N ALA A 271 -17.61 -33.18 7.70
CA ALA A 271 -17.47 -33.32 9.15
C ALA A 271 -16.45 -32.34 9.74
N GLU A 272 -15.33 -32.11 9.04
CA GLU A 272 -14.34 -31.09 9.41
C GLU A 272 -14.88 -29.68 9.24
N LEU A 273 -15.67 -29.41 8.19
CA LEU A 273 -16.39 -28.15 8.00
C LEU A 273 -17.45 -27.92 9.08
N ALA A 274 -18.19 -28.95 9.48
CA ALA A 274 -19.14 -28.84 10.59
C ALA A 274 -18.43 -28.54 11.93
N LYS A 275 -17.24 -29.14 12.13
CA LYS A 275 -16.39 -28.84 13.28
C LYS A 275 -15.82 -27.42 13.21
N LEU A 276 -15.38 -26.98 12.04
CA LEU A 276 -14.88 -25.62 11.79
C LEU A 276 -15.99 -24.58 11.99
N ALA A 277 -17.20 -24.84 11.48
CA ALA A 277 -18.39 -24.02 11.67
C ALA A 277 -18.71 -23.84 13.16
N LYS A 278 -18.65 -24.94 13.93
CA LYS A 278 -18.86 -24.90 15.38
C LYS A 278 -17.77 -24.11 16.12
N LEU A 279 -16.51 -24.22 15.70
CA LEU A 279 -15.39 -23.47 16.30
C LEU A 279 -15.48 -21.97 15.98
N MET A 280 -15.81 -21.63 14.73
CA MET A 280 -15.96 -20.26 14.25
C MET A 280 -17.30 -19.61 14.62
N LYS A 281 -18.25 -20.40 15.16
CA LYS A 281 -19.63 -19.99 15.46
C LYS A 281 -20.38 -19.43 14.25
N VAL A 282 -20.13 -20.00 13.07
CA VAL A 282 -20.79 -19.65 11.81
C VAL A 282 -21.61 -20.84 11.32
N ASP A 283 -22.56 -20.59 10.42
CA ASP A 283 -23.35 -21.66 9.82
C ASP A 283 -22.49 -22.49 8.85
N VAL A 284 -22.62 -23.81 8.94
CA VAL A 284 -21.84 -24.74 8.09
C VAL A 284 -22.16 -24.57 6.61
N LYS A 285 -23.37 -24.11 6.25
CA LYS A 285 -23.74 -23.83 4.86
C LYS A 285 -22.94 -22.66 4.28
N THR A 286 -22.59 -21.66 5.09
CA THR A 286 -21.72 -20.56 4.65
C THR A 286 -20.32 -21.05 4.31
N LEU A 287 -19.76 -21.94 5.14
CA LEU A 287 -18.43 -22.53 4.86
C LEU A 287 -18.46 -23.49 3.67
N LYS A 288 -19.53 -24.27 3.50
CA LYS A 288 -19.74 -25.14 2.34
C LYS A 288 -19.88 -24.33 1.05
N LYS A 289 -20.70 -23.27 1.07
CA LYS A 289 -20.84 -22.36 -0.07
C LYS A 289 -19.49 -21.77 -0.50
N ASN A 290 -18.66 -21.34 0.45
CA ASN A 290 -17.35 -20.81 0.14
C ASN A 290 -16.38 -21.89 -0.40
N ARG A 291 -16.39 -23.10 0.16
CA ARG A 291 -15.63 -24.24 -0.39
C ARG A 291 -16.06 -24.54 -1.83
N ASP A 292 -17.36 -24.62 -2.06
CA ASP A 292 -17.94 -25.07 -3.32
C ASP A 292 -17.77 -23.99 -4.42
N MET A 293 -17.85 -22.70 -4.06
CA MET A 293 -17.54 -21.59 -4.97
C MET A 293 -16.11 -21.65 -5.52
N TRP A 294 -15.13 -22.07 -4.71
CA TRP A 294 -13.74 -22.19 -5.15
C TRP A 294 -13.45 -23.47 -5.95
N ASN A 295 -14.35 -24.47 -5.88
CA ASN A 295 -14.22 -25.71 -6.65
C ASN A 295 -14.87 -25.62 -8.05
N ASP A 296 -15.90 -24.78 -8.23
CA ASP A 296 -16.64 -24.67 -9.50
C ASP A 296 -15.84 -23.87 -10.56
N ASP A 297 -15.05 -22.88 -10.14
CA ASP A 297 -14.29 -21.97 -11.03
C ASP A 297 -13.05 -22.61 -11.70
N MET A 298 -12.74 -23.89 -11.42
CA MET A 298 -11.65 -24.64 -12.07
C MET A 298 -12.14 -25.69 -13.09
N THR A 299 -13.46 -25.80 -13.33
CA THR A 299 -14.01 -26.82 -14.25
C THR A 299 -14.59 -26.27 -15.55
N THR A 300 -14.34 -25.01 -15.89
CA THR A 300 -14.65 -24.46 -17.22
C THR A 300 -13.39 -24.17 -18.04
N ASP A 301 -13.21 -25.03 -19.05
CA ASP A 301 -12.39 -24.86 -20.25
C ASP A 301 -10.88 -25.10 -20.16
N ALA A 302 -10.49 -26.37 -20.06
CA ALA A 302 -9.12 -26.86 -20.25
C ALA A 302 -8.51 -26.58 -21.64
N THR A 303 -9.26 -26.01 -22.59
CA THR A 303 -8.72 -25.55 -23.88
C THR A 303 -8.51 -24.04 -23.97
N ALA A 304 -9.05 -23.26 -23.02
CA ALA A 304 -8.75 -21.84 -22.87
C ALA A 304 -7.46 -21.60 -22.06
N VAL A 305 -7.07 -22.54 -21.19
CA VAL A 305 -5.84 -22.42 -20.36
C VAL A 305 -4.58 -22.39 -21.20
N ASP A 306 -4.48 -23.19 -22.28
CA ASP A 306 -3.32 -23.14 -23.20
C ASP A 306 -3.26 -21.85 -24.03
N ALA A 307 -4.41 -21.22 -24.30
CA ALA A 307 -4.46 -19.93 -25.02
C ALA A 307 -4.20 -18.73 -24.10
N VAL A 308 -4.52 -18.85 -22.81
CA VAL A 308 -4.26 -17.84 -21.77
C VAL A 308 -2.84 -17.96 -21.22
N ASP A 309 -2.24 -19.15 -21.16
CA ASP A 309 -0.81 -19.32 -20.85
C ASP A 309 0.06 -18.79 -22.00
N ALA A 310 -0.31 -19.03 -23.27
CA ALA A 310 0.39 -18.44 -24.41
C ALA A 310 0.22 -16.91 -24.52
N ALA A 311 -0.91 -16.36 -24.06
CA ALA A 311 -1.13 -14.91 -23.96
C ALA A 311 -0.49 -14.30 -22.70
N GLY A 312 -0.37 -15.07 -21.63
CA GLY A 312 0.32 -14.72 -20.38
C GLY A 312 1.83 -14.67 -20.56
N ASP A 313 2.42 -15.64 -21.25
CA ASP A 313 3.84 -15.62 -21.64
C ASP A 313 4.14 -14.47 -22.62
N ALA A 314 3.20 -14.10 -23.49
CA ALA A 314 3.34 -12.94 -24.37
C ALA A 314 3.16 -11.60 -23.63
N ALA A 315 2.33 -11.55 -22.60
CA ALA A 315 2.12 -10.38 -21.76
C ALA A 315 3.27 -10.16 -20.76
N ASP A 316 3.85 -11.24 -20.20
CA ASP A 316 5.06 -11.18 -19.37
C ASP A 316 6.27 -10.78 -20.24
N ALA A 317 6.40 -11.28 -21.48
CA ALA A 317 7.43 -10.82 -22.40
C ALA A 317 7.25 -9.34 -22.84
N ALA A 318 6.01 -8.87 -22.97
CA ALA A 318 5.71 -7.46 -23.26
C ALA A 318 5.94 -6.56 -22.04
N ALA A 319 5.67 -7.05 -20.83
CA ALA A 319 5.96 -6.36 -19.58
C ALA A 319 7.47 -6.28 -19.31
N ASP A 320 8.22 -7.36 -19.55
CA ASP A 320 9.69 -7.37 -19.47
C ASP A 320 10.32 -6.44 -20.53
N ALA A 321 9.73 -6.35 -21.73
CA ALA A 321 10.15 -5.41 -22.76
C ALA A 321 9.80 -3.95 -22.40
N ALA A 322 8.66 -3.72 -21.75
CA ALA A 322 8.24 -2.41 -21.26
C ALA A 322 9.08 -1.96 -20.07
N ASP A 323 9.45 -2.86 -19.14
CA ASP A 323 10.37 -2.58 -18.04
C ASP A 323 11.80 -2.38 -18.53
N ALA A 324 12.24 -3.09 -19.58
CA ALA A 324 13.52 -2.83 -20.24
C ALA A 324 13.53 -1.47 -20.97
N ALA A 325 12.41 -1.08 -21.59
CA ALA A 325 12.24 0.21 -22.24
C ALA A 325 12.12 1.36 -21.22
N ALA A 326 11.46 1.14 -20.08
CA ALA A 326 11.37 2.07 -18.97
C ALA A 326 12.72 2.23 -18.25
N ALA A 327 13.48 1.15 -18.06
CA ALA A 327 14.84 1.21 -17.55
C ALA A 327 15.81 1.92 -18.51
N ALA A 328 15.60 1.80 -19.82
CA ALA A 328 16.34 2.56 -20.83
C ALA A 328 15.92 4.05 -20.88
N ALA A 329 14.65 4.35 -20.61
CA ALA A 329 14.13 5.72 -20.53
C ALA A 329 14.54 6.44 -19.23
N ASP A 330 14.58 5.74 -18.10
CA ASP A 330 15.10 6.25 -16.81
C ASP A 330 16.62 6.47 -16.88
N ALA A 331 17.35 5.63 -17.61
CA ALA A 331 18.77 5.86 -17.91
C ALA A 331 19.01 7.08 -18.83
N ALA A 332 17.98 7.56 -19.55
CA ALA A 332 18.02 8.77 -20.37
C ALA A 332 17.45 10.02 -19.66
N GLY A 333 16.79 9.84 -18.51
CA GLY A 333 16.07 10.90 -17.78
C GLY A 333 16.87 11.61 -16.68
N ASP A 334 17.94 11.00 -16.16
CA ASP A 334 18.86 11.67 -15.26
C ASP A 334 19.83 12.53 -16.08
N TYR A 335 19.65 13.85 -16.02
CA TYR A 335 20.58 14.84 -16.59
C TYR A 335 21.89 14.80 -15.79
N ASP A 336 22.73 13.83 -16.09
CA ASP A 336 24.11 13.72 -15.64
C ASP A 336 25.00 14.56 -16.61
N GLU A 337 25.88 15.41 -16.09
CA GLU A 337 26.82 16.22 -16.91
C GLU A 337 27.72 15.34 -17.81
N ALA A 338 27.81 14.04 -17.53
CA ALA A 338 28.47 13.02 -18.36
C ALA A 338 27.72 12.65 -19.66
N TYR A 339 26.42 12.94 -19.79
CA TYR A 339 25.58 12.59 -20.94
C TYR A 339 25.42 13.73 -21.97
N ASP A 340 26.18 14.82 -21.83
CA ASP A 340 26.29 15.85 -22.87
C ASP A 340 27.12 15.32 -24.05
N ARG A 341 26.44 15.01 -25.16
CA ARG A 341 27.05 14.51 -26.42
C ARG A 341 28.15 15.44 -26.95
N SER A 342 28.15 16.72 -26.56
CA SER A 342 29.21 17.66 -26.96
C SER A 342 30.57 17.37 -26.31
N ASN A 343 30.62 16.56 -25.25
CA ASN A 343 31.84 16.15 -24.55
C ASN A 343 32.40 14.80 -25.01
N TRP A 344 31.73 14.12 -25.95
CA TRP A 344 32.09 12.77 -26.38
C TRP A 344 33.07 12.77 -27.56
N SER A 345 33.89 11.73 -27.67
CA SER A 345 34.78 11.58 -28.82
C SER A 345 33.97 11.21 -30.07
N ALA A 346 34.48 11.55 -31.26
CA ALA A 346 33.81 11.22 -32.52
C ALA A 346 33.60 9.71 -32.71
N ALA A 347 34.47 8.87 -32.12
CA ALA A 347 34.32 7.42 -32.16
C ALA A 347 33.18 6.92 -31.25
N ASP A 348 32.99 7.56 -30.10
CA ASP A 348 31.91 7.21 -29.17
C ASP A 348 30.55 7.69 -29.69
N LEU A 349 30.50 8.88 -30.32
CA LEU A 349 29.31 9.38 -31.01
C LEU A 349 28.88 8.42 -32.12
N GLN A 350 29.81 8.01 -32.99
CA GLN A 350 29.50 7.07 -34.08
C GLN A 350 28.99 5.74 -33.53
N LYS A 351 29.61 5.23 -32.45
CA LYS A 351 29.19 3.96 -31.84
C LYS A 351 27.78 4.04 -31.24
N VAL A 352 27.40 5.17 -30.67
CA VAL A 352 26.05 5.36 -30.14
C VAL A 352 25.04 5.56 -31.27
N GLU A 353 25.37 6.31 -32.31
CA GLU A 353 24.51 6.44 -33.50
C GLU A 353 24.25 5.09 -34.18
N ASP A 354 25.28 4.23 -34.28
CA ASP A 354 25.14 2.88 -34.83
C ASP A 354 24.21 2.00 -33.96
N LEU A 355 24.34 2.09 -32.63
CA LEU A 355 23.49 1.35 -31.69
C LEU A 355 22.05 1.86 -31.66
N GLU A 356 21.84 3.18 -31.77
CA GLU A 356 20.51 3.79 -31.88
C GLU A 356 19.83 3.35 -33.18
N ALA A 357 20.56 3.32 -34.30
CA ALA A 357 20.04 2.83 -35.58
C ALA A 357 19.69 1.32 -35.54
N GLU A 358 20.48 0.52 -34.82
CA GLU A 358 20.17 -0.90 -34.61
C GLU A 358 18.94 -1.09 -33.70
N ALA A 359 18.80 -0.29 -32.65
CA ALA A 359 17.66 -0.30 -31.75
C ALA A 359 16.35 0.10 -32.47
N ASP A 360 16.39 1.17 -33.28
CA ASP A 360 15.24 1.61 -34.08
C ASP A 360 14.80 0.54 -35.09
N LYS A 361 15.77 -0.16 -35.68
CA LYS A 361 15.49 -1.27 -36.61
C LYS A 361 14.89 -2.46 -35.89
N ALA A 362 15.37 -2.79 -34.69
CA ALA A 362 14.83 -3.87 -33.87
C ALA A 362 13.40 -3.55 -33.40
N SER A 363 13.14 -2.30 -32.99
CA SER A 363 11.82 -1.83 -32.59
C SER A 363 10.82 -1.89 -33.76
N SER A 364 11.23 -1.41 -34.94
CA SER A 364 10.41 -1.49 -36.15
C SER A 364 10.07 -2.94 -36.54
N ALA A 365 11.05 -3.86 -36.43
CA ALA A 365 10.84 -5.27 -36.71
C ALA A 365 9.90 -5.94 -35.70
N ALA A 366 9.97 -5.56 -34.42
CA ALA A 366 9.06 -6.05 -33.39
C ALA A 366 7.62 -5.60 -33.64
N TYR A 367 7.43 -4.32 -34.01
CA TYR A 367 6.13 -3.77 -34.36
C TYR A 367 5.52 -4.46 -35.60
N ASP A 368 6.33 -4.69 -36.65
CA ASP A 368 5.87 -5.40 -37.84
C ASP A 368 5.48 -6.86 -37.54
N ALA A 369 6.24 -7.54 -36.68
CA ALA A 369 5.95 -8.91 -36.24
C ALA A 369 4.65 -8.99 -35.42
N GLU A 370 4.41 -8.01 -34.54
CA GLU A 370 3.17 -7.89 -33.78
C GLU A 370 1.97 -7.71 -34.72
N GLN A 371 2.09 -6.82 -35.71
CA GLN A 371 1.02 -6.58 -36.68
C GLN A 371 0.73 -7.81 -37.55
N GLU A 372 1.77 -8.57 -37.92
CA GLU A 372 1.60 -9.83 -38.63
C GLU A 372 0.91 -10.91 -37.76
N ALA A 373 1.27 -11.00 -36.48
CA ALA A 373 0.63 -11.90 -35.52
C ALA A 373 -0.86 -11.57 -35.34
N VAL A 374 -1.19 -10.28 -35.19
CA VAL A 374 -2.58 -9.79 -35.11
C VAL A 374 -3.36 -10.09 -36.40
N ALA A 375 -2.74 -9.90 -37.57
CA ALA A 375 -3.36 -10.20 -38.86
C ALA A 375 -3.63 -11.71 -39.04
N ASN A 376 -2.72 -12.57 -38.57
CA ASN A 376 -2.86 -14.03 -38.64
C ASN A 376 -3.91 -14.54 -37.64
N ALA A 377 -3.99 -13.96 -36.44
CA ALA A 377 -5.07 -14.24 -35.48
C ALA A 377 -6.45 -13.89 -36.06
N ARG A 378 -6.58 -12.73 -36.74
CA ARG A 378 -7.82 -12.31 -37.42
C ARG A 378 -8.22 -13.25 -38.56
N LYS A 379 -7.27 -13.84 -39.30
CA LYS A 379 -7.55 -14.84 -40.35
C LYS A 379 -8.08 -16.16 -39.79
N ARG A 380 -7.64 -16.56 -38.58
CA ARG A 380 -8.09 -17.79 -37.89
C ARG A 380 -9.50 -17.68 -37.30
N LEU A 381 -10.03 -16.46 -37.15
CA LEU A 381 -11.37 -16.17 -36.60
C LEU A 381 -12.49 -16.07 -37.66
N LYS A 382 -12.21 -16.19 -38.96
CA LYS A 382 -13.27 -16.24 -39.97
C LYS A 382 -13.91 -17.63 -39.98
N PRO A 383 -15.25 -17.76 -39.82
CA PRO A 383 -15.91 -19.04 -39.98
C PRO A 383 -15.81 -19.49 -41.44
N SER A 384 -15.43 -20.74 -41.66
CA SER A 384 -15.64 -21.38 -42.96
C SER A 384 -17.15 -21.40 -43.22
N THR A 385 -17.59 -20.66 -44.24
CA THR A 385 -18.94 -20.80 -44.83
C THR A 385 -19.21 -22.21 -45.30
#